data_AF-A0AAV0YFZ1-F1
#
_entry.id   AF-A0AAV0YFZ1-F1
#
_cell.length_a   1.000
_cell.length_b   1.000
_cell.length_c   1.000
_cell.angle_alpha   90.00
_cell.angle_beta   90.00
_cell.angle_gamma   90.00
#
_symmetry.space_group_name_H-M   'P 1'
#
loop_
_entity.id
_entity.type
_entity.pdbx_description
1 polymer ?
#
loop_
_entity_poly.entity_id
_entity_poly.type
_entity_poly.pdbx_seq_one_letter_code
_entity_poly.pdbx_strand_id
1 'polypeptide(L)'
;MQLLSGLNKRYVILIKKGVYMENVVVDKENLAMAGEGTGATIISSNLNTCINNLSTYHTASFGAKAYGFMAHDISFVNTAGPLGEQAVALRSTSDCSIFYRCEISGFQDSLYAHSKRQFYRECEIHGTIDFIFGYGTTVFQN
;
A
#
# COMPACT_ATOMS: atom_id res chain seq x y z
N MET A 1 4.12 -22.18 27.07
CA MET A 1 3.06 -21.39 26.43
C MET A 1 3.29 -21.51 24.91
N GLN A 2 2.87 -22.61 24.29
CA GLN A 2 1.63 -22.73 23.48
C GLN A 2 1.45 -21.52 22.54
N LEU A 3 1.50 -21.60 21.22
CA LEU A 3 1.47 -22.72 20.26
C LEU A 3 2.31 -22.32 19.02
N LEU A 4 3.06 -23.27 18.45
CA LEU A 4 3.40 -23.21 17.02
C LEU A 4 2.10 -23.49 16.26
N SER A 5 1.31 -22.45 15.96
CA SER A 5 0.17 -22.57 15.05
C SER A 5 0.71 -22.89 13.66
N GLY A 6 0.27 -24.03 13.14
CA GLY A 6 0.91 -24.77 12.07
C GLY A 6 1.12 -23.97 10.79
N LEU A 7 2.25 -24.25 10.11
CA LEU A 7 2.57 -23.87 8.73
C LEU A 7 1.79 -22.65 8.24
N ASN A 8 2.28 -21.45 8.54
CA ASN A 8 1.65 -20.18 8.17
C ASN A 8 1.68 -20.00 6.64
N LYS A 9 0.77 -20.71 5.94
CA LYS A 9 0.75 -20.83 4.49
C LYS A 9 0.42 -19.48 3.88
N ARG A 10 1.22 -19.08 2.90
CA ARG A 10 0.96 -17.87 2.11
C ARG A 10 -0.24 -18.11 1.19
N TYR A 11 -1.23 -17.24 1.27
CA TYR A 11 -2.32 -17.18 0.30
C TYR A 11 -1.92 -16.23 -0.81
N VAL A 12 -2.02 -16.63 -2.07
CA VAL A 12 -1.60 -15.81 -3.21
C VAL A 12 -2.81 -15.45 -4.05
N ILE A 13 -2.99 -14.16 -4.31
CA ILE A 13 -3.98 -13.64 -5.26
C ILE A 13 -3.22 -13.12 -6.48
N LEU A 14 -3.54 -13.68 -7.64
CA LEU A 14 -3.10 -13.14 -8.92
C LEU A 14 -4.09 -12.08 -9.40
N ILE A 15 -3.58 -10.91 -9.74
CA ILE A 15 -4.38 -9.79 -10.24
C ILE A 15 -3.97 -9.55 -11.68
N LYS A 16 -4.94 -9.65 -12.58
CA LYS A 16 -4.69 -9.43 -14.00
C LYS A 16 -4.39 -7.96 -14.27
N LYS A 17 -3.78 -7.67 -15.43
CA LYS A 17 -3.61 -6.30 -15.90
C LYS A 17 -4.98 -5.61 -16.00
N GLY A 18 -5.02 -4.35 -15.60
CA GLY A 18 -6.25 -3.56 -15.52
C GLY A 18 -6.14 -2.44 -14.51
N VAL A 19 -7.11 -1.52 -14.60
CA VAL A 19 -7.30 -0.44 -13.61
C VAL A 19 -8.50 -0.81 -12.74
N TYR A 20 -8.24 -0.97 -11.45
CA TYR A 20 -9.20 -1.33 -10.42
C TYR A 20 -9.49 -0.08 -9.59
N MET A 21 -10.64 0.55 -9.86
CA MET A 21 -11.07 1.78 -9.18
C MET A 21 -11.83 1.44 -7.89
N GLU A 22 -11.09 1.15 -6.83
CA GLU A 22 -11.63 0.68 -5.55
C GLU A 22 -10.72 1.05 -4.37
N ASN A 23 -11.33 1.22 -3.19
CA ASN A 23 -10.61 1.37 -1.92
C ASN A 23 -10.53 0.01 -1.23
N VAL A 24 -9.32 -0.55 -1.15
CA VAL A 24 -9.10 -1.91 -0.63
C VAL A 24 -8.46 -1.86 0.74
N VAL A 25 -8.97 -2.67 1.68
CA VAL A 25 -8.29 -2.94 2.95
C VAL A 25 -8.09 -4.44 3.10
N VAL A 26 -6.84 -4.86 3.23
CA VAL A 26 -6.46 -6.26 3.48
C VAL A 26 -6.16 -6.45 4.95
N ASP A 27 -6.90 -7.36 5.58
CA ASP A 27 -6.75 -7.78 6.99
C ASP A 27 -6.47 -9.29 7.15
N LYS A 28 -6.12 -9.98 6.06
CA LYS A 28 -5.74 -11.39 6.06
C LYS A 28 -4.23 -11.57 6.25
N GLU A 29 -3.84 -12.32 7.29
CA GLU A 29 -2.43 -12.68 7.51
C GLU A 29 -1.85 -13.53 6.37
N ASN A 30 -0.58 -13.27 6.05
CA ASN A 30 0.22 -13.94 5.02
C ASN A 30 -0.43 -13.94 3.62
N LEU A 31 -1.15 -12.87 3.29
CA LEU A 31 -1.62 -12.62 1.95
C LEU A 31 -0.49 -12.05 1.09
N ALA A 32 -0.29 -12.63 -0.10
CA ALA A 32 0.51 -12.05 -1.16
C ALA A 32 -0.36 -11.71 -2.37
N MET A 33 -0.19 -10.52 -2.91
CA MET A 33 -0.83 -10.05 -4.12
C MET A 33 0.22 -9.90 -5.23
N ALA A 34 -0.04 -10.50 -6.38
CA ALA A 34 0.87 -10.53 -7.51
C ALA A 34 0.15 -9.96 -8.74
N GLY A 35 0.62 -8.83 -9.25
CA GLY A 35 0.11 -8.24 -10.47
C GLY A 35 0.80 -8.80 -11.72
N GLU A 36 0.36 -8.35 -12.89
CA GLU A 36 0.99 -8.67 -14.18
C GLU A 36 1.99 -7.59 -14.65
N GLY A 37 2.36 -6.65 -13.77
CA GLY A 37 3.37 -5.63 -14.04
C GLY A 37 3.03 -4.28 -13.40
N THR A 38 4.07 -3.58 -12.92
CA THR A 38 4.00 -2.17 -12.53
C THR A 38 3.52 -1.33 -13.72
N GLY A 39 2.54 -0.47 -13.52
CA GLY A 39 1.85 0.30 -14.57
C GLY A 39 0.86 -0.51 -15.42
N ALA A 40 0.84 -1.84 -15.32
CA ALA A 40 -0.13 -2.70 -16.01
C ALA A 40 -1.28 -3.16 -15.09
N THR A 41 -1.00 -3.41 -13.81
CA THR A 41 -1.99 -3.73 -12.77
C THR A 41 -2.05 -2.58 -11.77
N ILE A 42 -3.15 -1.84 -11.76
CA ILE A 42 -3.28 -0.58 -11.01
C ILE A 42 -4.48 -0.66 -10.07
N ILE A 43 -4.26 -0.46 -8.77
CA ILE A 43 -5.32 -0.23 -7.77
C ILE A 43 -5.35 1.28 -7.48
N SER A 44 -6.49 1.91 -7.71
CA SER A 44 -6.60 3.36 -7.69
C SER A 44 -7.86 3.86 -6.99
N SER A 45 -7.74 5.03 -6.35
CA SER A 45 -8.86 5.81 -5.84
C SER A 45 -8.55 7.30 -5.96
N ASN A 46 -9.45 8.15 -5.45
CA ASN A 46 -9.26 9.61 -5.37
C ASN A 46 -9.73 10.18 -4.02
N LEU A 47 -9.81 9.34 -2.98
CA LEU A 47 -10.20 9.82 -1.65
C LEU A 47 -9.13 10.75 -1.09
N ASN A 48 -9.58 11.83 -0.45
CA ASN A 48 -8.71 12.86 0.10
C ASN A 48 -9.37 13.59 1.28
N THR A 49 -8.59 14.33 2.05
CA THR A 49 -9.06 15.01 3.25
C THR A 49 -9.93 16.23 2.92
N CYS A 50 -9.52 17.04 1.94
CA CYS A 50 -10.13 18.35 1.65
C CYS A 50 -11.58 18.21 1.12
N ILE A 51 -11.80 17.35 0.14
CA ILE A 51 -13.09 17.18 -0.54
C ILE A 51 -13.97 16.15 0.19
N ASN A 52 -13.39 15.05 0.69
CA ASN A 52 -14.18 13.98 1.28
C ASN A 52 -14.37 14.11 2.80
N ASN A 53 -13.72 15.10 3.46
CA ASN A 53 -13.79 15.30 4.91
C ASN A 53 -13.42 14.03 5.70
N LEU A 54 -12.42 13.31 5.22
CA LEU A 54 -11.87 12.11 5.85
C LEU A 54 -10.61 12.48 6.64
N SER A 55 -10.22 11.65 7.61
CA SER A 55 -8.85 11.72 8.12
C SER A 55 -7.89 11.10 7.10
N THR A 56 -6.62 11.54 7.09
CA THR A 56 -5.58 11.00 6.21
C THR A 56 -5.55 9.47 6.20
N TYR A 57 -5.73 8.83 7.36
CA TYR A 57 -5.72 7.37 7.50
C TYR A 57 -6.77 6.67 6.60
N HIS A 58 -7.93 7.30 6.41
CA HIS A 58 -9.05 6.77 5.65
C HIS A 58 -9.03 7.15 4.17
N THR A 59 -8.06 7.93 3.72
CA THR A 59 -7.90 8.30 2.29
C THR A 59 -7.18 7.24 1.46
N ALA A 60 -6.64 6.19 2.09
CA ALA A 60 -5.82 5.19 1.42
C ALA A 60 -6.58 4.47 0.29
N SER A 61 -6.04 4.53 -0.95
CA SER A 61 -6.51 3.66 -2.04
C SER A 61 -6.32 2.18 -1.68
N PHE A 62 -5.18 1.85 -1.07
CA PHE A 62 -4.91 0.51 -0.57
C PHE A 62 -4.37 0.52 0.87
N GLY A 63 -4.93 -0.32 1.75
CA GLY A 63 -4.53 -0.47 3.14
C GLY A 63 -4.12 -1.91 3.50
N ALA A 64 -2.83 -2.16 3.73
CA ALA A 64 -2.32 -3.43 4.26
C ALA A 64 -2.30 -3.41 5.80
N LYS A 65 -3.07 -4.28 6.46
CA LYS A 65 -3.17 -4.30 7.94
C LYS A 65 -2.53 -5.51 8.62
N ALA A 66 -2.71 -6.70 8.08
CA ALA A 66 -2.37 -7.96 8.76
C ALA A 66 -0.91 -8.40 8.55
N TYR A 67 -0.38 -9.21 9.46
CA TYR A 67 1.01 -9.68 9.46
C TYR A 67 1.42 -10.34 8.13
N GLY A 68 2.63 -10.05 7.66
CA GLY A 68 3.27 -10.74 6.54
C GLY A 68 2.63 -10.47 5.18
N PHE A 69 1.99 -9.30 5.02
CA PHE A 69 1.45 -8.90 3.72
C PHE A 69 2.57 -8.73 2.69
N MET A 70 2.32 -9.18 1.45
CA MET A 70 3.24 -8.96 0.34
C MET A 70 2.51 -8.45 -0.89
N ALA A 71 3.15 -7.55 -1.62
CA ALA A 71 2.73 -7.15 -2.95
C ALA A 71 3.92 -7.16 -3.91
N HIS A 72 3.70 -7.61 -5.14
CA HIS A 72 4.67 -7.38 -6.21
C HIS A 72 4.02 -7.14 -7.57
N ASP A 73 4.71 -6.35 -8.40
CA ASP A 73 4.30 -6.02 -9.78
C ASP A 73 2.92 -5.33 -9.86
N ILE A 74 2.64 -4.42 -8.92
CA ILE A 74 1.36 -3.68 -8.78
C ILE A 74 1.64 -2.19 -8.57
N SER A 75 0.82 -1.33 -9.16
CA SER A 75 0.78 0.10 -8.85
C SER A 75 -0.37 0.44 -7.90
N PHE A 76 -0.08 1.17 -6.83
CA PHE A 76 -1.04 1.76 -5.91
C PHE A 76 -1.09 3.26 -6.16
N VAL A 77 -2.25 3.78 -6.54
CA VAL A 77 -2.39 5.16 -7.02
C VAL A 77 -3.48 5.92 -6.26
N ASN A 78 -3.22 7.18 -5.91
CA ASN A 78 -4.27 8.12 -5.52
C ASN A 78 -4.27 9.32 -6.47
N THR A 79 -5.40 9.52 -7.13
CA THR A 79 -5.59 10.50 -8.23
C THR A 79 -6.24 11.81 -7.78
N ALA A 80 -6.36 12.06 -6.47
CA ALA A 80 -7.03 13.25 -5.93
C ALA A 80 -6.43 14.58 -6.42
N GLY A 81 -5.14 14.61 -6.74
CA GLY A 81 -4.45 15.84 -7.17
C GLY A 81 -4.01 16.71 -5.99
N PRO A 82 -3.25 17.79 -6.27
CA PRO A 82 -2.70 18.66 -5.23
C PRO A 82 -3.77 19.46 -4.47
N LEU A 83 -4.94 19.69 -5.09
CA LEU A 83 -6.07 20.36 -4.44
C LEU A 83 -6.84 19.48 -3.46
N GLY A 84 -6.59 18.16 -3.47
CA GLY A 84 -7.19 17.23 -2.52
C GLY A 84 -6.55 17.28 -1.13
N GLU A 85 -5.42 17.97 -0.97
CA GLU A 85 -4.54 17.88 0.21
C GLU A 85 -4.10 16.43 0.46
N GLN A 86 -4.15 15.92 1.70
CA GLN A 86 -3.64 14.59 2.02
C GLN A 86 -4.46 13.50 1.33
N ALA A 87 -3.79 12.66 0.54
CA ALA A 87 -4.43 11.65 -0.27
C ALA A 87 -3.51 10.43 -0.44
N VAL A 88 -3.73 9.42 0.41
CA VAL A 88 -2.83 8.27 0.52
C VAL A 88 -3.07 7.28 -0.62
N ALA A 89 -2.01 6.87 -1.30
CA ALA A 89 -2.05 5.80 -2.30
C ALA A 89 -1.91 4.43 -1.63
N LEU A 90 -0.92 4.27 -0.77
CA LEU A 90 -0.69 3.05 0.00
C LEU A 90 -0.52 3.36 1.48
N ARG A 91 -1.27 2.66 2.34
CA ARG A 91 -1.07 2.63 3.79
C ARG A 91 -0.67 1.23 4.25
N SER A 92 0.45 1.11 4.96
CA SER A 92 0.84 -0.15 5.61
C SER A 92 0.90 0.01 7.12
N THR A 93 0.12 -0.83 7.82
CA THR A 93 0.24 -1.09 9.28
C THR A 93 0.66 -2.54 9.54
N SER A 94 1.07 -3.25 8.48
CA SER A 94 1.41 -4.67 8.49
C SER A 94 2.86 -4.86 8.95
N ASP A 95 3.04 -5.68 10.00
CA ASP A 95 4.38 -6.08 10.42
C ASP A 95 4.95 -7.16 9.49
N CYS A 96 6.25 -7.06 9.21
CA CYS A 96 6.95 -7.89 8.22
C CYS A 96 6.35 -7.80 6.81
N SER A 97 5.87 -6.61 6.41
CA SER A 97 5.35 -6.41 5.04
C SER A 97 6.46 -6.20 4.02
N ILE A 98 6.24 -6.72 2.81
CA ILE A 98 7.17 -6.59 1.67
C ILE A 98 6.42 -6.02 0.46
N PHE A 99 7.00 -5.00 -0.15
CA PHE A 99 6.58 -4.45 -1.43
C PHE A 99 7.75 -4.58 -2.40
N TYR A 100 7.55 -5.26 -3.52
CA TYR A 100 8.62 -5.59 -4.47
C TYR A 100 8.22 -5.24 -5.90
N ARG A 101 8.96 -4.36 -6.59
CA ARG A 101 8.55 -3.86 -7.92
C ARG A 101 7.13 -3.28 -7.91
N CYS A 102 6.85 -2.48 -6.89
CA CYS A 102 5.59 -1.75 -6.79
C CYS A 102 5.80 -0.28 -7.13
N GLU A 103 4.76 0.32 -7.69
CA GLU A 103 4.68 1.78 -7.80
C GLU A 103 3.71 2.29 -6.72
N ILE A 104 4.07 3.36 -6.04
CA ILE A 104 3.19 4.09 -5.12
C ILE A 104 3.15 5.54 -5.59
N SER A 105 2.02 5.98 -6.11
CA SER A 105 1.91 7.25 -6.82
C SER A 105 0.76 8.10 -6.29
N GLY A 106 1.06 9.34 -5.90
CA GLY A 106 0.08 10.33 -5.46
C GLY A 106 0.67 11.74 -5.44
N PHE A 107 0.05 12.63 -4.65
CA PHE A 107 0.54 13.99 -4.44
C PHE A 107 1.02 14.18 -3.01
N GLN A 108 0.19 14.67 -2.11
CA GLN A 108 0.53 14.79 -0.69
C GLN A 108 0.21 13.47 0.03
N ASP A 109 1.10 13.03 0.91
CA ASP A 109 0.93 11.83 1.75
C ASP A 109 0.83 10.49 0.97
N SER A 110 1.57 10.35 -0.14
CA SER A 110 1.43 9.20 -1.07
C SER A 110 1.63 7.82 -0.40
N LEU A 111 2.70 7.65 0.38
CA LEU A 111 3.00 6.43 1.13
C LEU A 111 2.89 6.67 2.64
N TYR A 112 1.86 6.09 3.24
CA TYR A 112 1.69 6.05 4.69
C TYR A 112 2.30 4.75 5.26
N ALA A 113 3.62 4.76 5.49
CA ALA A 113 4.36 3.72 6.22
C ALA A 113 4.07 3.82 7.73
N HIS A 114 2.81 3.60 8.09
CA HIS A 114 2.22 4.03 9.36
C HIS A 114 2.91 3.44 10.59
N SER A 115 3.13 2.12 10.64
CA SER A 115 3.73 1.46 11.81
C SER A 115 4.33 0.09 11.48
N LYS A 116 5.11 -0.46 12.42
CA LYS A 116 5.75 -1.80 12.34
C LYS A 116 6.86 -1.90 11.30
N ARG A 117 7.38 -3.12 11.04
CA ARG A 117 8.51 -3.35 10.15
C ARG A 117 8.06 -3.56 8.71
N GLN A 118 8.65 -2.82 7.79
CA GLN A 118 8.24 -2.80 6.39
C GLN A 118 9.47 -2.74 5.48
N PHE A 119 9.41 -3.42 4.35
CA PHE A 119 10.50 -3.43 3.38
C PHE A 119 9.99 -3.16 1.97
N TYR A 120 10.58 -2.16 1.31
CA TYR A 120 10.26 -1.73 -0.04
C TYR A 120 11.50 -1.93 -0.91
N ARG A 121 11.40 -2.74 -1.95
CA ARG A 121 12.54 -3.09 -2.82
C ARG A 121 12.20 -2.91 -4.28
N GLU A 122 13.08 -2.24 -5.02
CA GLU A 122 12.89 -1.98 -6.46
C GLU A 122 11.54 -1.29 -6.72
N CYS A 123 11.13 -0.39 -5.82
CA CYS A 123 9.84 0.31 -5.89
C CYS A 123 10.02 1.75 -6.36
N GLU A 124 9.06 2.23 -7.13
CA GLU A 124 8.97 3.64 -7.51
C GLU A 124 7.95 4.34 -6.60
N ILE A 125 8.33 5.45 -5.98
CA ILE A 125 7.47 6.20 -5.06
C ILE A 125 7.44 7.67 -5.50
N HIS A 126 6.27 8.14 -5.90
CA HIS A 126 6.07 9.49 -6.42
C HIS A 126 5.13 10.28 -5.52
N GLY A 127 5.50 11.54 -5.25
CA GLY A 127 4.63 12.51 -4.59
C GLY A 127 5.30 13.87 -4.42
N THR A 128 4.72 14.70 -3.55
CA THR A 128 5.08 16.11 -3.36
C THR A 128 5.41 16.42 -1.90
N ILE A 129 4.39 16.66 -1.06
CA ILE A 129 4.53 16.97 0.36
C ILE A 129 4.39 15.69 1.18
N ASP A 130 5.33 15.44 2.10
CA ASP A 130 5.33 14.31 3.03
C ASP A 130 5.00 12.95 2.36
N PHE A 131 5.46 12.78 1.13
CA PHE A 131 5.02 11.68 0.26
C PHE A 131 5.47 10.29 0.76
N ILE A 132 6.41 10.25 1.71
CA ILE A 132 6.68 9.07 2.55
C ILE A 132 6.62 9.55 4.01
N PHE A 133 5.69 9.01 4.77
CA PHE A 133 5.47 9.43 6.16
C PHE A 133 4.94 8.30 7.05
N GLY A 134 4.99 8.52 8.36
CA GLY A 134 4.56 7.57 9.39
C GLY A 134 5.67 7.27 10.40
N TYR A 135 5.45 6.27 11.26
CA TYR A 135 6.35 5.89 12.35
C TYR A 135 6.81 4.43 12.24
N GLY A 136 6.69 3.82 11.06
CA GLY A 136 7.18 2.47 10.78
C GLY A 136 8.71 2.36 10.78
N THR A 137 9.22 1.19 11.13
CA THR A 137 10.62 0.82 10.90
C THR A 137 10.74 0.32 9.47
N THR A 138 11.06 1.24 8.56
CA THR A 138 10.96 1.00 7.13
C THR A 138 12.31 1.10 6.45
N VAL A 139 12.62 0.15 5.57
CA VAL A 139 13.81 0.18 4.71
C VAL A 139 13.37 0.22 3.25
N PHE A 140 13.98 1.14 2.50
CA PHE A 140 13.84 1.27 1.05
C PHE A 140 15.18 0.87 0.42
N GLN A 141 15.16 0.00 -0.58
CA GLN A 141 16.38 -0.50 -1.23
C GLN A 141 16.24 -0.63 -2.76
N ASN A 142 17.26 -0.14 -3.46
CA ASN A 142 17.39 -0.08 -4.92
C ASN A 142 16.28 0.76 -5.55
#